data_AF-A0ABD0VS02-F1
#
_entry.id   AF-A0ABD0VS02-F1
#
_cell.length_a   1.000
_cell.length_b   1.000
_cell.length_c   1.000
_cell.angle_alpha   90.00
_cell.angle_beta   90.00
_cell.angle_gamma   90.00
#
_symmetry.space_group_name_H-M   'P 1'
#
loop_
_entity.id
_entity.type
_entity.pdbx_description
1 polymer ?
#
loop_
_entity_poly.entity_id
_entity_poly.type
_entity_poly.pdbx_seq_one_letter_code
_entity_poly.pdbx_strand_id
1 'polypeptide(L)'
;MAADKDPSVSQCDSNSLLNEITKASLVPESSFIAKPAASWLDDFLVWLSPKAFGCCCKFVNGSYCPPNDQFPCCQPNEDSCGISGACKDCTMCFHQSDLYEGRPSTAQFKEKLPWFLKASPSANYAKGGSGTYSSSIDLTGFDSGMIQASSFRTYHKPLSGQMDYVNAIKVARDFSSRVSDSLKIQIFPYSVYYIFF
;
A
#
# COMPACT_ATOMS: atom_id res chain seq x y z
N MET A 1 4.43 21.19 -24.54
CA MET A 1 4.00 19.81 -24.83
C MET A 1 3.66 19.15 -23.52
N ALA A 2 2.46 18.59 -23.44
CA ALA A 2 1.75 18.27 -22.21
C ALA A 2 2.56 17.32 -21.31
N ALA A 3 2.74 17.72 -20.04
CA ALA A 3 3.10 16.79 -19.00
C ALA A 3 1.90 15.87 -18.78
N ASP A 4 2.05 14.59 -19.11
CA ASP A 4 1.16 13.54 -18.68
C ASP A 4 1.05 13.56 -17.16
N LYS A 5 -0.02 14.19 -16.65
CA LYS A 5 -0.43 14.05 -15.25
C LYS A 5 -0.88 12.61 -15.06
N ASP A 6 -0.05 11.80 -14.42
CA ASP A 6 -0.42 10.44 -14.04
C ASP A 6 -1.55 10.51 -12.98
N PRO A 7 -2.79 10.04 -13.27
CA PRO A 7 -3.94 10.24 -12.38
C PRO A 7 -3.95 9.33 -11.13
N SER A 8 -3.03 8.37 -11.04
CA SER A 8 -3.09 7.33 -10.00
C SER A 8 -2.72 7.84 -8.60
N VAL A 9 -1.86 8.86 -8.46
CA VAL A 9 -1.41 9.39 -7.14
C VAL A 9 -1.48 10.92 -7.04
N SER A 10 -1.62 11.64 -8.15
CA SER A 10 -1.44 13.11 -8.20
C SER A 10 -2.63 13.97 -7.74
N GLN A 11 -3.74 13.37 -7.31
CA GLN A 11 -4.94 14.08 -6.86
C GLN A 11 -5.22 13.97 -5.34
N CYS A 12 -4.31 13.39 -4.56
CA CYS A 12 -4.47 13.32 -3.11
C CYS A 12 -4.26 14.70 -2.45
N ASP A 13 -4.96 14.97 -1.34
CA ASP A 13 -4.79 16.20 -0.58
C ASP A 13 -3.32 16.37 -0.13
N SER A 14 -2.76 17.56 -0.39
CA SER A 14 -1.46 18.00 0.10
C SER A 14 -1.27 17.88 1.63
N ASN A 15 -2.37 17.85 2.39
CA ASN A 15 -2.40 17.71 3.85
C ASN A 15 -2.83 16.30 4.31
N SER A 16 -2.82 15.32 3.39
CA SER A 16 -3.03 13.92 3.75
C SER A 16 -1.95 13.41 4.71
N LEU A 17 -2.27 12.37 5.48
CA LEU A 17 -1.36 11.75 6.46
C LEU A 17 0.02 11.41 5.87
N LEU A 18 0.04 10.76 4.70
CA LEU A 18 1.29 10.34 4.05
C LEU A 18 2.11 11.52 3.54
N ASN A 19 1.44 12.58 3.07
CA ASN A 19 2.12 13.81 2.69
C ASN A 19 2.69 14.53 3.91
N GLU A 20 1.98 14.57 5.04
CA GLU A 20 2.51 15.12 6.30
C GLU A 20 3.71 14.32 6.82
N ILE A 21 3.68 12.99 6.75
CA ILE A 21 4.84 12.14 7.11
C ILE A 21 6.00 12.39 6.15
N THR A 22 5.73 12.52 4.85
CA THR A 22 6.74 12.81 3.83
C THR A 22 7.40 14.17 4.10
N LYS A 23 6.62 15.22 4.35
CA LYS A 23 7.13 16.56 4.73
C LYS A 23 7.99 16.49 5.99
N ALA A 24 7.53 15.78 7.02
CA ALA A 24 8.28 15.59 8.25
C ALA A 24 9.61 14.87 8.01
N SER A 25 9.64 13.90 7.10
CA SER A 25 10.86 13.17 6.74
C SER A 25 11.94 14.00 6.04
N LEU A 26 11.58 15.19 5.53
CA LEU A 26 12.54 16.13 4.93
C LEU A 26 13.40 16.87 5.98
N VAL A 27 12.97 16.88 7.25
CA VAL A 27 13.66 17.54 8.37
C VAL A 27 13.87 16.57 9.54
N PRO A 28 14.59 15.45 9.34
CA PRO A 28 14.71 14.36 10.32
C PRO A 28 15.34 14.79 11.65
N GLU A 29 16.15 15.86 11.64
CA GLU A 29 16.82 16.38 12.85
C GLU A 29 15.84 16.95 13.88
N SER A 30 14.70 17.47 13.45
CA SER A 30 13.65 17.98 14.35
C SER A 30 12.43 17.07 14.41
N SER A 31 12.08 16.39 13.31
CA SER A 31 10.90 15.51 13.26
C SER A 31 11.14 14.11 13.79
N PHE A 32 12.41 13.69 13.89
CA PHE A 32 12.83 12.33 14.20
C PHE A 32 12.32 11.27 13.22
N ILE A 33 11.77 11.64 12.05
CA ILE A 33 11.31 10.71 11.00
C ILE A 33 12.35 10.70 9.88
N ALA A 34 12.91 9.55 9.55
CA ALA A 34 14.01 9.43 8.60
C ALA A 34 13.58 9.22 7.14
N LYS A 35 12.36 8.68 6.93
CA LYS A 35 11.87 8.28 5.60
C LYS A 35 10.38 8.57 5.45
N PRO A 36 9.88 8.71 4.21
CA PRO A 36 8.45 8.64 3.94
C PRO A 36 7.86 7.32 4.44
N ALA A 37 6.56 7.31 4.74
CA ALA A 37 5.88 6.09 5.13
C ALA A 37 5.56 5.21 3.92
N ALA A 38 5.67 3.90 4.10
CA ALA A 38 5.13 2.93 3.15
C ALA A 38 3.59 2.97 3.18
N SER A 39 2.96 2.97 2.02
CA SER A 39 1.52 3.14 1.84
C SER A 39 0.92 1.94 1.13
N TRP A 40 0.17 1.13 1.90
CA TRP A 40 -0.56 0.00 1.35
C TRP A 40 -1.64 0.46 0.36
N LEU A 41 -2.23 1.64 0.57
CA LEU A 41 -3.30 2.17 -0.26
C LEU A 41 -2.76 2.64 -1.62
N ASP A 42 -1.64 3.37 -1.63
CA ASP A 42 -1.03 3.82 -2.89
C ASP A 42 -0.51 2.62 -3.69
N ASP A 43 0.12 1.65 -3.02
CA ASP A 43 0.59 0.43 -3.68
C ASP A 43 -0.58 -0.43 -4.19
N PHE A 44 -1.72 -0.47 -3.48
CA PHE A 44 -2.94 -1.11 -3.94
C PHE A 44 -3.51 -0.45 -5.19
N LEU A 45 -3.56 0.89 -5.23
CA LEU A 45 -4.04 1.63 -6.40
C LEU A 45 -3.12 1.44 -7.61
N VAL A 46 -1.80 1.39 -7.40
CA VAL A 46 -0.83 1.06 -8.45
C VAL A 46 -1.03 -0.38 -8.93
N TRP A 47 -1.22 -1.34 -8.02
CA TRP A 47 -1.46 -2.74 -8.36
C TRP A 47 -2.76 -2.95 -9.16
N LEU A 48 -3.80 -2.17 -8.86
CA LEU A 48 -5.06 -2.16 -9.60
C LEU A 48 -5.01 -1.45 -10.95
N SER A 49 -4.03 -0.56 -11.16
CA SER A 49 -3.99 0.32 -12.31
C SER A 49 -3.92 -0.48 -13.62
N PRO A 50 -4.79 -0.21 -14.61
CA PRO A 50 -4.70 -0.83 -15.93
C PRO A 50 -3.38 -0.54 -16.65
N LYS A 51 -2.69 0.55 -16.26
CA LYS A 51 -1.35 0.89 -16.78
C LYS A 51 -0.25 -0.01 -16.23
N ALA A 52 -0.46 -0.62 -15.06
CA ALA A 52 0.42 -1.62 -14.48
C ALA A 52 0.04 -3.00 -15.05
N PHE A 53 0.26 -3.17 -16.36
CA PHE A 53 -0.15 -4.35 -17.12
C PHE A 53 0.29 -5.64 -16.41
N GLY A 54 -0.68 -6.47 -16.01
CA GLY A 54 -0.40 -7.80 -15.45
C GLY A 54 -0.27 -7.89 -13.92
N CYS A 55 -0.36 -6.77 -13.19
CA CYS A 55 -0.38 -6.78 -11.72
C CYS A 55 -1.67 -7.40 -11.16
N CYS A 56 -2.83 -6.84 -11.52
CA CYS A 56 -4.14 -7.39 -11.17
C CYS A 56 -4.73 -8.10 -12.39
N CYS A 57 -4.82 -9.42 -12.32
CA CYS A 57 -5.43 -10.26 -13.36
C CYS A 57 -6.57 -11.11 -12.82
N LYS A 58 -7.51 -11.43 -13.69
CA LYS A 58 -8.61 -12.37 -13.46
C LYS A 58 -8.79 -13.30 -14.66
N PHE A 59 -9.22 -14.51 -14.38
CA PHE A 59 -9.69 -15.44 -15.41
C PHE A 59 -11.05 -15.00 -15.97
N VAL A 60 -11.45 -15.58 -17.11
CA VAL A 60 -12.78 -15.35 -17.73
C VAL A 60 -13.93 -15.65 -16.77
N ASN A 61 -13.76 -16.61 -15.85
CA ASN A 61 -14.74 -16.94 -14.81
C ASN A 61 -14.79 -15.93 -13.65
N GLY A 62 -13.94 -14.89 -13.67
CA GLY A 62 -13.85 -13.86 -12.64
C GLY A 62 -12.97 -14.19 -11.43
N SER A 63 -12.34 -15.36 -11.36
CA SER A 63 -11.44 -15.71 -10.25
C SER A 63 -10.07 -15.04 -10.39
N TYR A 64 -9.37 -14.87 -9.27
CA TYR A 64 -8.01 -14.32 -9.25
C TYR A 64 -7.08 -15.12 -10.15
N CYS A 65 -6.34 -14.42 -11.02
CA CYS A 65 -5.27 -15.00 -11.81
C CYS A 65 -3.92 -14.49 -11.28
N PRO A 66 -3.03 -15.36 -10.79
CA PRO A 66 -1.74 -14.94 -10.31
C PRO A 66 -0.80 -14.55 -11.46
N PRO A 67 0.31 -13.86 -11.15
CA PRO A 67 1.38 -13.60 -12.10
C PRO A 67 1.89 -14.86 -12.83
N ASN A 68 2.34 -14.69 -14.07
CA ASN A 68 2.76 -15.79 -14.94
C ASN A 68 3.92 -16.64 -14.39
N ASP A 69 4.72 -16.11 -13.47
CA ASP A 69 5.84 -16.79 -12.81
C ASP A 69 5.45 -17.47 -11.48
N GLN A 70 4.16 -17.48 -11.14
CA GLN A 70 3.64 -18.07 -9.90
C GLN A 70 2.71 -19.26 -10.17
N PHE A 71 2.59 -20.17 -9.21
CA PHE A 71 1.65 -21.27 -9.29
C PHE A 71 0.19 -20.76 -9.26
N PRO A 72 -0.73 -21.31 -10.08
CA PRO A 72 -0.57 -22.46 -10.98
C PRO A 72 -0.08 -22.10 -12.39
N CYS A 73 0.15 -20.82 -12.69
CA CYS A 73 0.55 -20.34 -14.01
C CYS A 73 1.92 -20.84 -14.46
N CYS A 74 2.85 -20.99 -13.50
CA CYS A 74 4.12 -21.66 -13.71
C CYS A 74 4.27 -22.83 -12.73
N GLN A 75 4.54 -24.02 -13.27
CA GLN A 75 4.88 -25.19 -12.48
C GLN A 75 6.39 -25.21 -12.18
N PRO A 76 6.82 -25.77 -11.03
CA PRO A 76 8.24 -25.83 -10.67
C PRO A 76 9.13 -26.60 -11.66
N ASN A 77 8.52 -27.43 -12.52
CA ASN A 77 9.21 -28.33 -13.45
C ASN A 77 9.18 -27.85 -14.91
N GLU A 78 8.69 -26.64 -15.19
CA GLU A 78 8.68 -26.07 -16.55
C GLU A 78 9.86 -25.11 -16.74
N ASP A 79 10.70 -25.36 -17.75
CA ASP A 79 11.89 -24.56 -18.06
C ASP A 79 11.58 -23.14 -18.57
N SER A 80 10.32 -22.86 -18.95
CA SER A 80 9.90 -21.53 -19.39
C SER A 80 8.43 -21.23 -19.05
N CYS A 81 8.22 -20.33 -18.10
CA CYS A 81 6.90 -19.77 -17.81
C CYS A 81 6.52 -18.80 -18.95
N GLY A 82 5.47 -19.08 -19.74
CA GLY A 82 4.91 -18.06 -20.63
C GLY A 82 4.33 -18.48 -21.99
N ILE A 83 4.44 -19.74 -22.43
CA ILE A 83 4.00 -20.13 -23.79
C ILE A 83 2.84 -21.15 -23.77
N SER A 84 2.71 -21.95 -22.70
CA SER A 84 1.70 -23.03 -22.61
C SER A 84 1.09 -23.24 -21.22
N GLY A 85 1.09 -22.22 -20.36
CA GLY A 85 0.61 -22.38 -18.97
C GLY A 85 -0.91 -22.27 -18.81
N ALA A 86 -1.41 -22.73 -17.65
CA ALA A 86 -2.82 -22.71 -17.23
C ALA A 86 -3.48 -21.31 -17.20
N CYS A 87 -2.71 -20.24 -17.40
CA CYS A 87 -3.13 -18.84 -17.25
C CYS A 87 -3.19 -18.04 -18.57
N LYS A 88 -3.35 -18.73 -19.71
CA LYS A 88 -3.54 -18.07 -21.02
C LYS A 88 -4.78 -17.18 -21.10
N ASP A 89 -5.83 -17.55 -20.37
CA ASP A 89 -7.13 -16.86 -20.39
C ASP A 89 -7.24 -15.74 -19.34
N CYS A 90 -6.11 -15.22 -18.88
CA CYS A 90 -6.07 -14.15 -17.90
C CYS A 90 -6.17 -12.79 -18.57
N THR A 91 -7.01 -11.94 -18.00
CA THR A 91 -7.23 -10.56 -18.44
C THR A 91 -7.01 -9.61 -17.28
N MET A 92 -6.71 -8.35 -17.57
CA MET A 92 -6.61 -7.32 -16.54
C MET A 92 -7.91 -7.22 -15.74
N CYS A 93 -7.80 -6.90 -14.45
CA CYS A 93 -8.97 -6.79 -13.58
C CYS A 93 -9.96 -5.73 -14.07
N PHE A 94 -9.45 -4.60 -14.55
CA PHE A 94 -10.20 -3.42 -14.96
C PHE A 94 -9.59 -2.76 -16.18
N HIS A 95 -10.44 -2.14 -17.00
CA HIS A 95 -10.05 -1.16 -18.01
C HIS A 95 -10.10 0.25 -17.43
N GLN A 96 -9.50 1.22 -18.14
CA GLN A 96 -9.50 2.62 -17.71
C GLN A 96 -10.91 3.19 -17.53
N SER A 97 -11.89 2.72 -18.32
CA SER A 97 -13.30 3.09 -18.23
C SER A 97 -14.01 2.59 -16.98
N ASP A 98 -13.48 1.54 -16.34
CA ASP A 98 -14.10 0.90 -15.18
C ASP A 98 -13.75 1.60 -13.86
N LEU A 99 -12.83 2.57 -13.91
CA LEU A 99 -12.31 3.32 -12.77
C LEU A 99 -12.65 4.81 -12.94
N TYR A 100 -13.15 5.43 -11.87
CA TYR A 100 -13.41 6.86 -11.86
C TYR A 100 -12.12 7.60 -11.47
N GLU A 101 -11.52 8.34 -12.41
CA GLU A 101 -10.21 9.00 -12.22
C GLU A 101 -9.11 8.04 -11.71
N GLY A 102 -9.15 6.78 -12.16
CA GLY A 102 -8.21 5.75 -11.70
C GLY A 102 -8.47 5.23 -10.29
N ARG A 103 -9.63 5.54 -9.69
CA ARG A 103 -10.06 5.02 -8.38
C ARG A 103 -11.15 3.95 -8.54
N PRO A 104 -11.09 2.85 -7.78
CA PRO A 104 -12.15 1.85 -7.75
C PRO A 104 -13.35 2.33 -6.94
N SER A 105 -14.54 1.84 -7.28
CA SER A 105 -15.72 1.90 -6.43
C SER A 105 -15.54 1.06 -5.15
N THR A 106 -16.38 1.27 -4.14
CA THR A 106 -16.36 0.48 -2.90
C THR A 106 -16.52 -1.02 -3.14
N ALA A 107 -17.35 -1.42 -4.11
CA ALA A 107 -17.54 -2.82 -4.46
C ALA A 107 -16.27 -3.44 -5.06
N GLN A 108 -15.65 -2.73 -6.01
CA GLN A 108 -14.38 -3.15 -6.63
C GLN A 108 -13.24 -3.19 -5.59
N PHE A 109 -13.17 -2.20 -4.71
CA PHE A 109 -12.20 -2.15 -3.61
C PHE A 109 -12.32 -3.37 -2.70
N LYS A 110 -13.54 -3.66 -2.24
CA LYS A 110 -13.83 -4.80 -1.37
C LYS A 110 -13.47 -6.14 -2.02
N GLU A 111 -13.77 -6.28 -3.31
CA GLU A 111 -13.47 -7.49 -4.06
C GLU A 111 -11.97 -7.72 -4.23
N LYS A 112 -11.21 -6.66 -4.54
CA LYS A 112 -9.81 -6.78 -4.95
C LYS A 112 -8.80 -6.61 -3.83
N LEU A 113 -9.14 -5.96 -2.71
CA LEU A 113 -8.21 -5.82 -1.58
C LEU A 113 -7.69 -7.17 -1.05
N PRO A 114 -8.52 -8.22 -0.86
CA PRO A 114 -8.04 -9.52 -0.43
C PRO A 114 -7.11 -10.19 -1.45
N TRP A 115 -7.25 -9.89 -2.74
CA TRP A 115 -6.36 -10.41 -3.78
C TRP A 115 -4.99 -9.75 -3.69
N PHE A 116 -4.96 -8.42 -3.56
CA PHE A 116 -3.72 -7.66 -3.37
C PHE A 116 -2.93 -8.14 -2.15
N LEU A 117 -3.60 -8.37 -1.02
CA LEU A 117 -2.95 -8.82 0.22
C LEU A 117 -2.41 -10.25 0.15
N LYS A 118 -2.93 -11.07 -0.79
CA LYS A 118 -2.43 -12.42 -1.08
C LYS A 118 -1.40 -12.44 -2.21
N ALA A 119 -1.36 -11.40 -3.05
CA ALA A 119 -0.46 -11.32 -4.19
C ALA A 119 0.99 -11.17 -3.71
N SER A 120 1.82 -12.15 -4.09
CA SER A 120 3.27 -12.09 -3.90
C SER A 120 3.92 -11.27 -5.01
N PRO A 121 4.99 -10.50 -4.72
CA PRO A 121 5.80 -9.88 -5.77
C PRO A 121 6.35 -10.91 -6.76
N SER A 122 6.46 -10.52 -8.03
CA SER A 122 7.02 -11.31 -9.13
C SER A 122 8.12 -10.56 -9.86
N ALA A 123 8.86 -11.25 -10.74
CA ALA A 123 9.93 -10.63 -11.54
C ALA A 123 9.40 -9.47 -12.42
N ASN A 124 8.16 -9.61 -12.90
CA ASN A 124 7.51 -8.58 -13.73
C ASN A 124 6.72 -7.56 -12.90
N TYR A 125 6.34 -7.89 -11.65
CA TYR A 125 5.48 -7.07 -10.80
C TYR A 125 5.99 -6.99 -9.36
N ALA A 126 6.75 -5.92 -9.06
CA ALA A 126 7.32 -5.72 -7.73
C ALA A 126 6.29 -5.40 -6.63
N LYS A 127 5.07 -4.98 -7.02
CA LYS A 127 4.03 -4.52 -6.09
C LYS A 127 3.06 -5.65 -5.77
N GLY A 128 3.25 -6.28 -4.61
CA GLY A 128 2.33 -7.25 -4.01
C GLY A 128 2.16 -6.93 -2.53
N GLY A 129 0.93 -7.06 -2.02
CA GLY A 129 0.62 -6.75 -0.63
C GLY A 129 1.05 -7.84 0.35
N SER A 130 1.29 -9.05 -0.15
CA SER A 130 1.73 -10.19 0.66
C SER A 130 3.08 -9.90 1.33
N GLY A 131 3.18 -10.21 2.63
CA GLY A 131 4.37 -10.01 3.45
C GLY A 131 4.65 -8.57 3.88
N THR A 132 4.31 -7.58 3.05
CA THR A 132 4.57 -6.16 3.36
C THR A 132 3.42 -5.51 4.14
N TYR A 133 2.18 -5.77 3.74
CA TYR A 133 0.99 -5.09 4.27
C TYR A 133 -0.03 -6.02 4.92
N SER A 134 0.21 -7.33 4.92
CA SER A 134 -0.70 -8.35 5.48
C SER A 134 -1.03 -8.12 6.96
N SER A 135 -0.09 -7.58 7.74
CA SER A 135 -0.29 -7.18 9.14
C SER A 135 -0.57 -5.69 9.34
N SER A 136 -0.59 -4.91 8.26
CA SER A 136 -0.81 -3.45 8.33
C SER A 136 -2.28 -3.06 8.24
N ILE A 137 -3.17 -3.99 7.88
CA ILE A 137 -4.61 -3.75 7.71
C ILE A 137 -5.39 -4.75 8.55
N ASP A 138 -6.29 -4.27 9.39
CA ASP A 138 -7.22 -5.10 10.11
C ASP A 138 -8.43 -5.42 9.24
N LEU A 139 -8.57 -6.70 8.88
CA LEU A 139 -9.68 -7.21 8.07
C LEU A 139 -10.83 -7.80 8.92
N THR A 140 -10.78 -7.68 10.25
CA THR A 140 -11.88 -8.11 11.11
C THR A 140 -13.15 -7.31 10.77
N GLY A 141 -14.22 -8.01 10.34
CA GLY A 141 -15.46 -7.37 9.91
C GLY A 141 -15.43 -6.72 8.52
N PHE A 142 -14.43 -7.03 7.67
CA PHE A 142 -14.31 -6.51 6.30
C PHE A 142 -15.45 -6.95 5.36
N ASP A 143 -16.36 -7.84 5.77
CA ASP A 143 -17.59 -8.14 5.05
C ASP A 143 -18.49 -6.90 4.85
N SER A 144 -18.34 -5.87 5.68
CA SER A 144 -18.99 -4.57 5.49
C SER A 144 -18.30 -3.68 4.44
N GLY A 145 -17.08 -4.03 4.02
CA GLY A 145 -16.21 -3.19 3.19
C GLY A 145 -15.48 -2.08 3.96
N MET A 146 -15.64 -2.03 5.28
CA MET A 146 -14.96 -1.05 6.14
C MET A 146 -13.70 -1.64 6.79
N ILE A 147 -12.63 -0.85 6.79
CA ILE A 147 -11.38 -1.16 7.48
C ILE A 147 -11.43 -0.46 8.84
N GLN A 148 -11.37 -1.23 9.93
CA GLN A 148 -11.46 -0.69 11.29
C GLN A 148 -10.17 -0.01 11.72
N ALA A 149 -9.03 -0.63 11.41
CA ALA A 149 -7.71 -0.13 11.74
C ALA A 149 -6.74 -0.42 10.61
N SER A 150 -5.80 0.49 10.40
CA SER A 150 -4.63 0.26 9.56
C SER A 150 -3.43 1.00 10.12
N SER A 151 -2.24 0.63 9.65
CA SER A 151 -1.00 1.27 10.04
C SER A 151 -0.17 1.62 8.81
N PHE A 152 0.60 2.70 8.96
CA PHE A 152 1.57 3.16 7.97
C PHE A 152 2.94 3.16 8.63
N ARG A 153 3.90 2.46 8.03
CA ARG A 153 5.21 2.24 8.64
C ARG A 153 6.22 3.23 8.09
N THR A 154 6.97 3.86 9.00
CA THR A 154 8.20 4.62 8.71
C THR A 154 9.27 4.28 9.75
N TYR A 155 10.41 4.94 9.67
CA TYR A 155 11.56 4.74 10.55
C TYR A 155 11.94 6.05 11.23
N HIS A 156 12.35 5.94 12.49
CA HIS A 156 13.05 7.04 13.14
C HIS A 156 14.44 7.24 12.55
N LYS A 157 15.00 8.45 12.71
CA LYS A 157 16.45 8.64 12.56
C LYS A 157 17.19 7.78 13.60
N PRO A 158 18.49 7.46 13.40
CA PRO A 158 19.27 6.79 14.43
C PRO A 158 19.20 7.55 15.76
N LEU A 159 18.83 6.84 16.83
CA LEU A 159 18.71 7.38 18.19
C LEU A 159 19.79 6.72 19.06
N SER A 160 20.64 7.51 19.70
CA SER A 160 21.77 7.00 20.49
C SER A 160 21.72 7.44 21.94
N GLY A 161 21.21 8.65 22.25
CA GLY A 161 21.09 9.14 23.62
C GLY A 161 19.70 8.96 24.22
N GLN A 162 19.59 8.85 25.55
CA GLN A 162 18.31 8.82 26.27
C GLN A 162 17.40 10.00 25.89
N MET A 163 17.98 11.20 25.78
CA MET A 163 17.23 12.39 25.36
C MET A 163 16.68 12.27 23.94
N ASP A 164 17.37 11.57 23.03
CA ASP A 164 16.87 11.34 21.68
C ASP A 164 15.62 10.46 21.69
N TYR A 165 15.61 9.39 22.49
CA TYR A 165 14.45 8.52 22.65
C TYR A 165 13.24 9.27 23.22
N VAL A 166 13.45 10.06 24.28
CA VAL A 166 12.39 10.87 24.91
C VAL A 166 11.87 11.93 23.93
N ASN A 167 12.76 12.63 23.25
CA ASN A 167 12.38 13.66 22.28
C ASN A 167 11.66 13.06 21.07
N ALA A 168 12.10 11.91 20.56
CA ALA A 168 11.46 11.23 19.45
C ALA A 168 10.02 10.82 19.78
N ILE A 169 9.76 10.32 21.00
CA ILE A 169 8.40 9.98 21.45
C ILE A 169 7.54 11.24 21.54
N LYS A 170 8.06 12.30 22.16
CA LYS A 170 7.34 13.56 22.31
C LYS A 170 6.95 14.12 20.94
N VAL A 171 7.91 14.25 20.03
CA VAL A 171 7.68 14.77 18.68
C VAL A 171 6.73 13.89 17.89
N ALA A 172 6.83 12.56 18.00
CA ALA A 172 5.90 11.66 17.33
C ALA A 172 4.46 11.81 17.85
N ARG A 173 4.26 11.91 19.17
CA ARG A 173 2.94 12.13 19.78
C ARG A 173 2.35 13.48 19.38
N ASP A 174 3.15 14.54 19.43
CA ASP A 174 2.73 15.89 19.00
C ASP A 174 2.36 15.90 17.52
N PHE A 175 3.15 15.25 16.67
CA PHE A 175 2.85 15.08 15.24
C PHE A 175 1.53 14.33 15.03
N SER A 176 1.35 13.17 15.64
CA SER A 176 0.13 12.37 15.50
C SER A 176 -1.11 13.10 16.02
N SER A 177 -1.02 13.81 17.16
CA SER A 177 -2.14 14.61 17.67
C SER A 177 -2.55 15.69 16.69
N ARG A 178 -1.59 16.46 16.17
CA ARG A 178 -1.86 17.52 15.18
C ARG A 178 -2.53 16.99 13.92
N VAL A 179 -2.03 15.87 13.39
CA VAL A 179 -2.60 15.27 12.18
C VAL A 179 -3.98 14.62 12.46
N SER A 180 -4.15 13.99 13.63
CA SER A 180 -5.43 13.47 14.13
C SER A 180 -6.49 14.57 14.18
N ASP A 181 -6.14 15.74 14.73
CA ASP A 181 -7.04 16.89 14.85
C ASP A 181 -7.42 17.49 13.49
N SER A 182 -6.48 17.50 12.54
CA SER A 182 -6.70 17.98 11.17
C SER A 182 -7.63 17.06 10.39
N LEU A 183 -7.39 15.74 10.46
CA LEU A 183 -8.12 14.75 9.66
C LEU A 183 -9.40 14.23 10.35
N LYS A 184 -9.63 14.59 11.62
CA LYS A 184 -10.76 14.12 12.44
C LYS A 184 -10.84 12.59 12.54
N ILE A 185 -9.68 11.94 12.57
CA ILE A 185 -9.52 10.50 12.78
C ILE A 185 -8.49 10.25 13.87
N GLN A 186 -8.70 9.24 14.71
CA GLN A 186 -7.77 8.92 15.78
C GLN A 186 -6.47 8.33 15.20
N ILE A 187 -5.36 9.04 15.40
CA ILE A 187 -4.03 8.58 14.99
C ILE A 187 -3.13 8.55 16.21
N PHE A 188 -2.41 7.45 16.40
CA PHE A 188 -1.40 7.32 17.43
C PHE A 188 -0.10 6.72 16.87
N PRO A 189 1.07 7.16 17.33
CA PRO A 189 2.33 6.61 16.90
C PRO A 189 2.70 5.42 17.80
N TYR A 190 3.31 4.39 17.22
CA TYR A 190 3.82 3.23 17.93
C TYR A 190 5.23 2.87 17.49
N SER A 191 6.09 2.60 18.47
CA SER A 191 7.39 1.97 18.28
C SER A 191 7.68 1.11 19.50
N VAL A 192 8.46 0.03 19.32
CA VAL A 192 8.76 -0.95 20.37
C VAL A 192 9.34 -0.29 21.63
N TYR A 193 10.12 0.79 21.47
CA TYR A 193 10.77 1.45 22.60
C TYR A 193 9.86 2.43 23.38
N TYR A 194 8.68 2.79 22.87
CA TYR A 194 7.79 3.80 23.49
C TYR A 194 7.24 3.39 24.86
N ILE A 195 7.32 2.11 25.21
CA ILE A 195 6.85 1.58 26.49
C ILE A 195 7.91 1.75 27.60
N PHE A 196 9.19 1.93 27.21
CA PHE A 196 10.31 2.04 28.14
C PHE A 196 10.73 3.49 28.45
N PHE A 197 10.20 4.47 27.71
CA PHE A 197 10.53 5.90 27.80
C PHE A 197 9.26 6.74 27.80
#